data_AF-A0A7S2IQ92-F1
#
_entry.id   AF-A0A7S2IQ92-F1
#
_cell.length_a   1.000
_cell.length_b   1.000
_cell.length_c   1.000
_cell.angle_alpha   90.00
_cell.angle_beta   90.00
_cell.angle_gamma   90.00
#
_symmetry.space_group_name_H-M   'P 1'
#
loop_
_entity.id
_entity.type
_entity.pdbx_description
1 polymer ?
#
loop_
_entity_poly.entity_id
_entity_poly.type
_entity_poly.pdbx_seq_one_letter_code
_entity_poly.pdbx_strand_id
1 'polypeptide(L)'
;PGVHGLWKLLTGTIAQAVYSGPHTPNASTEAGEPASYYKSLCPHGCLFELRGDPLETHDLASEHPQKRAELWTKLETAQGTAFNPDRGVRDPVACDTALHRYGGFWGPFVD
;
A
#
# COMPACT_ATOMS: atom_id res chain seq x y z
N PRO A 1 9.47 -27.84 9.49
CA PRO A 1 8.98 -26.50 9.87
C PRO A 1 8.94 -25.57 8.65
N GLY A 2 7.75 -25.11 8.26
CA GLY A 2 7.10 -25.62 7.05
C GLY A 2 7.40 -24.75 5.83
N VAL A 3 7.38 -25.37 4.65
CA VAL A 3 7.65 -24.73 3.34
C VAL A 3 6.45 -23.90 2.86
N HIS A 4 5.30 -24.01 3.51
CA HIS A 4 4.05 -23.28 3.23
C HIS A 4 3.64 -22.38 4.40
N GLY A 5 2.85 -21.34 4.12
CA GLY A 5 2.05 -20.66 5.14
C GLY A 5 2.35 -19.18 5.33
N LEU A 6 3.03 -18.52 4.38
CA LEU A 6 3.20 -17.07 4.44
C LEU A 6 2.03 -16.41 3.72
N TRP A 7 1.02 -16.01 4.48
CA TRP A 7 -0.23 -15.46 3.94
C TRP A 7 -0.29 -13.95 4.11
N LYS A 8 -0.81 -13.25 3.10
CA LYS A 8 -1.08 -11.81 3.15
C LYS A 8 -2.54 -11.55 2.79
N LEU A 9 -3.15 -10.63 3.52
CA LEU A 9 -4.49 -10.11 3.23
C LEU A 9 -4.35 -8.62 2.88
N LEU A 10 -4.85 -8.23 1.71
CA LEU A 10 -4.96 -6.83 1.29
C LEU A 10 -6.42 -6.39 1.33
N THR A 11 -6.70 -5.19 1.83
CA THR A 11 -8.07 -4.66 1.95
C THR A 11 -8.19 -3.26 1.33
N GLY A 12 -9.39 -2.94 0.83
CA GLY A 12 -9.67 -1.62 0.26
C GLY A 12 -9.08 -1.42 -1.14
N THR A 13 -8.73 -0.18 -1.46
CA THR A 13 -8.09 0.17 -2.75
C THR A 13 -6.58 0.20 -2.58
N ILE A 14 -5.86 -0.63 -3.33
CA ILE A 14 -4.41 -0.75 -3.28
C ILE A 14 -3.81 0.02 -4.45
N ALA A 15 -3.37 1.25 -4.19
CA ALA A 15 -2.70 2.10 -5.18
C ALA A 15 -1.21 1.77 -5.36
N GLN A 16 -0.69 0.78 -4.62
CA GLN A 16 0.71 0.36 -4.69
C GLN A 16 0.87 -1.02 -5.32
N ALA A 17 -0.11 -1.48 -6.10
CA ALA A 17 -0.04 -2.73 -6.86
C ALA A 17 0.81 -2.57 -8.14
N VAL A 18 1.99 -1.95 -8.00
CA VAL A 18 2.86 -1.63 -9.12
C VAL A 18 3.86 -2.76 -9.33
N TYR A 19 3.83 -3.37 -10.51
CA TYR A 19 4.85 -4.32 -10.94
C TYR A 19 6.04 -3.56 -11.51
N SER A 20 7.10 -3.39 -10.72
CA SER A 20 8.38 -2.90 -11.23
C SER A 20 9.18 -4.07 -11.81
N GLY A 21 9.79 -3.86 -12.96
CA GLY A 21 10.52 -4.90 -13.69
C GLY A 21 11.17 -4.36 -14.96
N PRO A 22 11.75 -5.21 -15.82
CA PRO A 22 12.44 -4.78 -17.04
C PRO A 22 11.57 -3.91 -17.96
N HIS A 23 10.25 -4.03 -17.81
CA HIS A 23 9.27 -3.34 -18.62
C HIS A 23 8.66 -2.11 -17.96
N THR A 24 8.84 -1.85 -16.65
CA THR A 24 8.23 -0.68 -15.98
C THR A 24 9.09 -0.19 -14.81
N PRO A 25 9.32 1.14 -14.67
CA PRO A 25 8.89 2.20 -15.58
C PRO A 25 9.69 2.19 -16.90
N ASN A 26 9.03 2.45 -18.03
CA ASN A 26 9.63 2.58 -19.36
C ASN A 26 9.21 3.90 -20.05
N ALA A 27 9.71 4.19 -21.26
CA ALA A 27 9.45 5.43 -21.99
C ALA A 27 7.96 5.71 -22.32
N SER A 28 7.08 4.70 -22.25
CA SER A 28 5.63 4.83 -22.40
C SER A 28 4.87 4.96 -21.07
N THR A 29 5.57 4.80 -19.93
CA THR A 29 5.01 5.13 -18.61
C THR A 29 5.01 6.65 -18.52
N GLU A 30 3.84 7.29 -18.54
CA GLU A 30 3.74 8.75 -18.38
C GLU A 30 4.54 9.18 -17.13
N ALA A 31 5.22 10.33 -17.22
CA ALA A 31 5.95 10.91 -16.11
C ALA A 31 4.95 11.40 -15.04
N GLY A 32 4.47 10.47 -14.23
CA GLY A 32 3.38 10.68 -13.27
C GLY A 32 3.03 9.34 -12.65
N GLU A 33 2.83 9.33 -11.34
CA GLU A 33 2.88 8.15 -10.49
C GLU A 33 2.15 6.91 -11.07
N PRO A 34 2.86 5.77 -11.26
CA PRO A 34 2.25 4.50 -11.69
C PRO A 34 1.05 4.08 -10.83
N ALA A 35 1.04 4.53 -9.57
CA ALA A 35 0.05 4.23 -8.55
C ALA A 35 -1.41 4.54 -8.93
N SER A 36 -1.63 5.53 -9.80
CA SER A 36 -2.99 5.93 -10.18
C SER A 36 -3.66 4.97 -11.17
N TYR A 37 -2.87 4.31 -12.03
CA TYR A 37 -3.33 3.38 -13.07
C TYR A 37 -3.41 1.93 -12.58
N TYR A 38 -2.51 1.55 -11.66
CA TYR A 38 -2.44 0.19 -11.11
C TYR A 38 -3.12 0.12 -9.74
N LYS A 39 -4.45 0.16 -9.75
CA LYS A 39 -5.27 0.00 -8.56
C LYS A 39 -5.87 -1.40 -8.52
N SER A 40 -5.51 -2.18 -7.50
CA SER A 40 -6.24 -3.40 -7.18
C SER A 40 -7.35 -3.10 -6.18
N LEU A 41 -8.55 -3.61 -6.43
CA LEU A 41 -9.72 -3.44 -5.56
C LEU A 41 -9.93 -4.73 -4.74
N CYS A 42 -9.76 -4.63 -3.43
CA CYS A 42 -9.95 -5.73 -2.48
C CYS A 42 -11.03 -5.39 -1.44
N PRO A 43 -12.28 -5.08 -1.85
CA PRO A 43 -13.33 -4.64 -0.93
C PRO A 43 -13.72 -5.71 0.09
N HIS A 44 -13.54 -6.98 -0.25
CA HIS A 44 -13.81 -8.12 0.63
C HIS A 44 -12.54 -8.86 1.08
N GLY A 45 -11.38 -8.24 0.86
CA GLY A 45 -10.08 -8.82 1.14
C GLY A 45 -9.56 -9.73 0.03
N CYS A 46 -8.40 -9.42 -0.54
CA CYS A 46 -7.66 -10.31 -1.44
C CYS A 46 -6.62 -11.10 -0.61
N LEU A 47 -6.54 -12.41 -0.81
CA LEU A 47 -5.66 -13.30 -0.05
C LEU A 47 -4.58 -13.89 -0.95
N PHE A 48 -3.33 -13.85 -0.52
CA PHE A 48 -2.19 -14.39 -1.29
C PHE A 48 -1.32 -15.30 -0.42
N GLU A 49 -0.76 -16.36 -1.00
CA GLU A 49 0.29 -17.18 -0.38
C GLU A 49 1.63 -16.78 -1.01
N LEU A 50 2.42 -16.00 -0.27
CA LEU A 50 3.56 -15.27 -0.81
C LEU A 50 4.76 -16.17 -1.19
N ARG A 51 4.76 -17.45 -0.80
CA ARG A 51 5.84 -18.37 -1.19
C ARG A 51 5.56 -18.97 -2.57
N GLY A 52 4.30 -19.29 -2.87
CA GLY A 52 3.85 -19.74 -4.18
C GLY A 52 3.58 -18.59 -5.16
N ASP A 53 3.16 -17.44 -4.64
CA ASP A 53 2.80 -16.25 -5.42
C ASP A 53 3.41 -14.98 -4.78
N PRO A 54 4.73 -14.78 -4.91
CA PRO A 54 5.42 -13.61 -4.34
C PRO A 54 5.02 -12.29 -5.00
N LEU A 55 4.36 -12.36 -6.17
CA LEU A 55 3.89 -11.20 -6.91
C LEU A 55 2.42 -10.86 -6.63
N GLU A 56 1.72 -11.63 -5.80
CA GLU A 56 0.33 -11.35 -5.40
C GLU A 56 -0.60 -11.25 -6.62
N THR A 57 -0.41 -12.16 -7.58
CA THR A 57 -1.14 -12.22 -8.85
C THR A 57 -2.39 -13.08 -8.80
N HIS A 58 -2.49 -13.99 -7.82
CA HIS A 58 -3.59 -14.96 -7.71
C HIS A 58 -4.32 -14.83 -6.37
N ASP A 59 -5.50 -14.21 -6.40
CA ASP A 59 -6.36 -14.06 -5.22
C ASP A 59 -6.99 -15.40 -4.82
N LEU A 60 -6.61 -15.88 -3.65
CA LEU A 60 -7.02 -17.13 -3.02
C LEU A 60 -8.17 -16.98 -2.02
N ALA A 61 -8.79 -15.80 -1.93
CA ALA A 61 -9.79 -15.48 -0.91
C ALA A 61 -11.03 -16.39 -0.94
N SER A 62 -11.47 -16.80 -2.13
CA SER A 62 -12.61 -17.70 -2.34
C SER A 62 -12.26 -19.16 -2.06
N GLU A 63 -11.03 -19.56 -2.37
CA GLU A 63 -10.51 -20.92 -2.18
C GLU A 63 -10.17 -21.21 -0.71
N HIS A 64 -9.75 -20.20 0.05
CA HIS A 64 -9.35 -20.32 1.45
C HIS A 64 -10.10 -19.37 2.39
N PRO A 65 -11.45 -19.48 2.49
CA PRO A 65 -12.29 -18.53 3.22
C PRO A 65 -11.96 -18.48 4.73
N GLN A 66 -11.55 -19.60 5.32
CA GLN A 66 -11.14 -19.67 6.72
C GLN A 66 -9.85 -18.89 6.98
N LYS A 67 -8.87 -18.98 6.08
CA LYS A 67 -7.60 -18.25 6.20
C LYS A 67 -7.81 -16.74 6.02
N ARG A 68 -8.67 -16.37 5.07
CA ARG A 68 -9.11 -14.97 4.89
C ARG A 68 -9.75 -14.44 6.17
N ALA A 69 -10.70 -15.17 6.75
CA ALA A 69 -11.37 -14.76 7.99
C ALA A 69 -10.39 -14.62 9.17
N GLU A 70 -9.46 -15.57 9.31
CA GLU A 70 -8.42 -15.51 10.34
C GLU A 70 -7.56 -14.23 10.22
N LEU A 71 -7.08 -13.92 9.02
CA LEU A 71 -6.28 -12.71 8.79
C LEU A 71 -7.11 -11.43 8.93
N TRP A 72 -8.39 -11.48 8.56
CA TRP A 72 -9.31 -10.36 8.72
C TRP A 72 -9.49 -10.00 10.19
N THR A 73 -9.76 -11.00 11.04
CA THR A 73 -9.87 -10.79 12.50
C THR A 73 -8.57 -10.25 13.11
N LYS A 74 -7.41 -10.74 12.64
CA LYS A 74 -6.10 -10.21 13.06
C LYS A 74 -5.93 -8.74 12.66
N LEU A 75 -6.34 -8.38 11.44
CA LEU A 75 -6.30 -7.01 10.96
C LEU A 75 -7.19 -6.09 11.80
N GLU A 76 -8.45 -6.46 12.02
CA GLU A 76 -9.39 -5.66 12.84
C GLU A 76 -8.86 -5.44 14.26
N THR A 77 -8.32 -6.50 14.87
CA THR A 77 -7.73 -6.43 16.21
C THR A 77 -6.55 -5.45 16.25
N ALA A 78 -5.65 -5.53 15.25
CA ALA A 78 -4.52 -4.61 15.17
C ALA A 78 -4.96 -3.17 14.89
N GLN A 79 -5.93 -2.97 14.00
CA GLN A 79 -6.48 -1.64 13.69
C GLN A 79 -7.12 -0.97 14.90
N GLY A 80 -7.78 -1.74 15.79
CA GLY A 80 -8.36 -1.22 17.03
C GLY A 80 -7.36 -0.58 17.99
N THR A 81 -6.06 -0.85 17.83
CA THR A 81 -4.98 -0.28 18.66
C THR A 81 -3.99 0.57 17.85
N ALA A 82 -4.19 0.70 16.54
CA ALA A 82 -3.30 1.45 15.67
C ALA A 82 -3.46 2.96 15.90
N PHE A 83 -2.37 3.63 16.27
CA PHE A 83 -2.34 5.08 16.36
C PHE A 83 -2.33 5.69 14.95
N ASN A 84 -3.48 6.18 14.51
CA ASN A 84 -3.64 6.91 13.26
C ASN A 84 -4.47 8.18 13.47
N PRO A 85 -3.91 9.21 14.13
CA PRO A 85 -4.62 10.47 14.34
C PRO A 85 -4.85 11.17 13.00
N ASP A 86 -5.79 12.12 12.99
CA ASP A 86 -5.86 13.09 11.91
C ASP A 86 -4.53 13.87 11.84
N ARG A 87 -3.85 13.78 10.69
CA ARG A 87 -2.56 14.46 10.44
C ARG A 87 -2.76 15.83 9.78
N GLY A 88 -4.00 16.28 9.66
CA GLY A 88 -4.37 17.52 9.02
C GLY A 88 -4.37 17.41 7.49
N VAL A 89 -4.69 18.54 6.86
CA VAL A 89 -4.62 18.70 5.40
C VAL A 89 -3.21 19.10 5.00
N ARG A 90 -2.88 18.90 3.72
CA ARG A 90 -1.63 19.41 3.14
C ARG A 90 -1.56 20.93 3.32
N ASP A 91 -0.54 21.40 4.03
CA ASP A 91 -0.27 22.83 4.20
C ASP A 91 0.64 23.35 3.06
N PRO A 92 0.19 24.28 2.22
CA PRO A 92 1.02 24.85 1.15
C PRO A 92 2.26 25.59 1.69
N VAL A 93 2.24 26.09 2.93
CA VAL A 93 3.37 26.77 3.56
C VAL A 93 4.57 25.85 3.71
N ALA A 94 4.36 24.54 3.86
CA ALA A 94 5.45 23.57 3.93
C ALA A 94 6.34 23.61 2.67
N CYS A 95 5.70 23.65 1.49
CA CYS A 95 6.40 23.69 0.21
C CYS A 95 7.12 25.03 0.02
N ASP A 96 6.41 26.12 0.33
CA ASP A 96 6.97 27.48 0.26
C ASP A 96 8.22 27.62 1.16
N THR A 97 8.12 27.13 2.40
CA THR A 97 9.22 27.18 3.37
C THR A 97 10.42 26.35 2.88
N ALA A 98 10.17 25.16 2.31
CA ALA A 98 11.24 24.34 1.77
C ALA A 98 12.01 25.09 0.66
N LEU A 99 11.30 25.72 -0.27
CA LEU A 99 11.90 26.44 -1.40
C LEU A 99 12.59 27.73 -0.97
N HIS A 100 11.95 28.55 -0.12
CA HIS A 100 12.38 29.92 0.14
C HIS A 100 13.19 30.11 1.44
N ARG A 101 12.96 29.28 2.47
CA ARG A 101 13.70 29.37 3.74
C ARG A 101 14.89 28.40 3.79
N TYR A 102 14.71 27.20 3.26
CA TYR A 102 15.68 26.11 3.41
C TYR A 102 16.40 25.76 2.10
N GLY A 103 16.26 26.55 1.03
CA GLY A 103 17.03 26.38 -0.21
C GLY A 103 16.70 25.09 -0.98
N GLY A 104 15.44 24.65 -0.92
CA GLY A 104 14.95 23.43 -1.58
C GLY A 104 14.84 22.20 -0.68
N PHE A 105 15.11 22.33 0.62
CA PHE A 105 15.05 21.22 1.58
C PHE A 105 13.83 21.33 2.51
N TRP A 106 13.17 20.22 2.80
CA TRP A 106 12.09 20.20 3.78
C TRP A 106 12.59 20.54 5.19
N GLY A 107 11.83 21.35 5.92
CA GLY A 107 12.15 21.74 7.30
C GLY A 107 10.92 22.25 8.05
N PRO A 108 11.06 22.63 9.33
CA PRO A 108 9.96 23.17 10.13
C PRO A 108 9.26 24.37 9.46
N PHE A 109 7.94 24.32 9.36
CA PHE A 109 7.14 25.31 8.64
C PHE A 109 5.94 25.84 9.45
N VAL A 110 5.73 25.32 10.66
CA VAL A 110 4.77 25.84 11.63
C VAL A 110 5.55 26.54 12.74
N ASP A 111 5.08 27.72 13.15
CA ASP A 111 5.64 28.48 14.29
C ASP A 111 5.12 27.98 15.64
#